data_AF-A0A358EMB6-F1
#
_entry.id   AF-A0A358EMB6-F1
#
_cell.length_a   1.000
_cell.length_b   1.000
_cell.length_c   1.000
_cell.angle_alpha   90.00
_cell.angle_beta   90.00
_cell.angle_gamma   90.00
#
_symmetry.space_group_name_H-M   'P 1'
#
loop_
_entity.id
_entity.type
_entity.pdbx_description
1 polymer ?
#
loop_
_entity_poly.entity_id
_entity_poly.type
_entity_poly.pdbx_seq_one_letter_code
_entity_poly.pdbx_strand_id
1 'polypeptide(L)'
;MGKEPPILELPKPGLPSKRKGWWKLLPPAAVLVIVGAICFVSQYEPVTNKRYYPQCQFKQTTGLDCPGCGGLRATHAITNGRIMEAFRFHPGFVLSLPILGYLFVLWTLEWRRIGQMPAPLAQPECNRPLIVVAVLFISFGIVRNIPFKPFSYLKIPPATQVKDVDKN
;
A
#
# COMPACT_ATOMS: atom_id res chain seq x y z
N MET A 1 17.32 33.37 54.31
CA MET A 1 16.45 33.78 53.17
C MET A 1 16.67 32.79 52.04
N GLY A 2 15.83 31.77 51.95
CA GLY A 2 15.83 30.82 50.83
C GLY A 2 14.40 30.36 50.65
N LYS A 3 13.64 31.04 49.79
CA LYS A 3 12.32 30.56 49.39
C LYS A 3 12.57 29.48 48.35
N GLU A 4 12.14 28.25 48.63
CA GLU A 4 12.12 27.18 47.63
C GLU A 4 11.36 27.66 46.38
N PRO A 5 11.87 27.39 45.17
CA PRO A 5 11.19 27.76 43.95
C PRO A 5 9.87 26.98 43.82
N PRO A 6 8.81 27.58 43.27
CA PRO A 6 7.53 26.93 43.10
C PRO A 6 7.69 25.70 42.20
N ILE A 7 7.24 24.55 42.68
CA ILE A 7 7.25 23.29 41.95
C ILE A 7 6.36 23.49 40.71
N LEU A 8 6.99 23.52 39.53
CA LEU A 8 6.28 23.52 38.24
C LEU A 8 5.53 22.19 38.13
N GLU A 9 4.23 22.20 38.46
CA GLU A 9 3.35 21.08 38.15
C GLU A 9 3.31 20.89 36.64
N LEU A 10 3.89 19.80 36.16
CA LEU A 10 3.80 19.41 34.77
C LEU A 10 2.31 19.21 34.42
N PRO A 11 1.81 19.77 33.31
CA PRO A 11 0.44 19.53 32.87
C PRO A 11 0.23 18.03 32.73
N LYS A 12 -0.69 17.46 33.52
CA LYS A 12 -1.05 16.03 33.44
C LYS A 12 -1.44 15.73 31.99
N PRO A 13 -0.78 14.77 31.31
CA PRO A 13 -1.18 14.39 29.97
C PRO A 13 -2.65 13.95 30.01
N GLY A 14 -3.49 14.67 29.26
CA GLY A 14 -4.91 14.38 29.19
C GLY A 14 -5.12 12.94 28.73
N LEU A 15 -5.83 12.16 29.54
CA LEU A 15 -6.24 10.80 29.19
C LEU A 15 -6.93 10.84 27.81
N PRO A 16 -6.57 9.93 26.89
CA PRO A 16 -7.13 9.93 25.55
C PRO A 16 -8.65 9.85 25.63
N SER A 17 -9.34 10.81 24.98
CA SER A 17 -10.79 10.90 25.00
C SER A 17 -11.41 9.58 24.53
N LYS A 18 -12.46 9.13 25.24
CA LYS A 18 -13.21 7.90 24.94
C LYS A 18 -13.81 8.03 23.54
N ARG A 19 -13.10 7.55 22.52
CA ARG A 19 -13.51 7.68 21.11
C ARG A 19 -14.88 7.00 20.93
N LYS A 20 -15.84 7.74 20.34
CA LYS A 20 -17.24 7.28 20.12
C LYS A 20 -17.26 5.94 19.35
N GLY A 21 -18.20 5.05 19.70
CA GLY A 21 -18.28 3.66 19.23
C GLY A 21 -18.33 3.44 17.71
N TRP A 22 -18.53 4.50 16.91
CA TRP A 22 -18.52 4.49 15.44
C TRP A 22 -17.14 4.13 14.88
N TRP A 23 -16.07 4.33 15.66
CA TRP A 23 -14.72 3.89 15.32
C TRP A 23 -14.60 2.38 15.13
N LYS A 24 -15.50 1.59 15.73
CA LYS A 24 -15.57 0.13 15.52
C LYS A 24 -16.05 -0.25 14.11
N LEU A 25 -16.70 0.65 13.39
CA LEU A 25 -17.17 0.41 12.02
C LEU A 25 -16.14 0.82 10.95
N LEU A 26 -15.09 1.55 11.36
CA LEU A 26 -14.12 2.13 10.43
C LEU A 26 -13.24 1.05 9.76
N PRO A 27 -12.72 0.03 10.47
CA PRO A 27 -11.98 -1.05 9.83
C PRO A 27 -12.77 -1.95 8.86
N PRO A 28 -14.00 -2.45 9.17
CA PRO A 28 -14.76 -3.23 8.20
C PRO A 28 -15.16 -2.39 6.98
N ALA A 29 -15.48 -1.11 7.16
CA ALA A 29 -15.70 -0.19 6.04
C ALA A 29 -14.44 -0.03 5.18
N ALA A 30 -13.27 0.12 5.78
CA ALA A 30 -12.00 0.20 5.07
C ALA A 30 -11.71 -1.09 4.27
N VAL A 31 -11.97 -2.26 4.86
CA VAL A 31 -11.84 -3.56 4.16
C VAL A 31 -12.78 -3.63 2.97
N LEU A 32 -14.06 -3.24 3.13
CA LEU A 32 -15.02 -3.23 2.02
C LEU A 32 -14.60 -2.31 0.89
N VAL A 33 -14.09 -1.11 1.21
CA VAL A 33 -13.56 -0.18 0.21
C VAL A 33 -12.36 -0.77 -0.52
N ILE A 34 -11.42 -1.41 0.18
CA ILE A 34 -10.25 -2.07 -0.42
C ILE A 34 -10.69 -3.20 -1.35
N VAL A 35 -11.61 -4.06 -0.91
CA VAL A 35 -12.14 -5.17 -1.73
C VAL A 35 -12.87 -4.63 -2.96
N GLY A 36 -13.68 -3.59 -2.80
CA GLY A 36 -14.36 -2.91 -3.91
C GLY A 36 -13.36 -2.33 -4.92
N ALA A 37 -12.29 -1.69 -4.44
CA ALA A 37 -11.23 -1.17 -5.28
C ALA A 37 -10.48 -2.29 -6.04
N ILE A 38 -10.17 -3.41 -5.38
CA ILE A 38 -9.53 -4.57 -6.01
C ILE A 38 -10.44 -5.17 -7.09
N CYS A 39 -11.74 -5.30 -6.82
CA CYS A 39 -12.72 -5.81 -7.78
C CYS A 39 -12.88 -4.88 -8.99
N PHE A 40 -12.90 -3.57 -8.75
CA PHE A 40 -12.92 -2.59 -9.83
C PHE A 40 -11.66 -2.71 -10.70
N VAL A 41 -10.49 -2.77 -10.06
CA VAL A 41 -9.22 -2.97 -10.78
C VAL A 41 -9.23 -4.29 -11.53
N SER A 42 -9.75 -5.40 -10.98
CA SER A 42 -9.77 -6.67 -11.72
C SER A 42 -10.68 -6.67 -12.95
N GLN A 43 -11.74 -5.84 -12.95
CA GLN A 43 -12.67 -5.75 -14.09
C GLN A 43 -12.19 -4.78 -15.17
N TYR A 44 -11.46 -3.72 -14.80
CA TYR A 44 -11.04 -2.68 -15.72
C TYR A 44 -9.51 -2.66 -15.89
N GLU A 45 -9.02 -3.18 -17.01
CA GLU A 45 -7.60 -3.18 -17.36
C GLU A 45 -7.03 -1.75 -17.40
N PRO A 46 -6.06 -1.40 -16.52
CA PRO A 46 -5.52 -0.04 -16.40
C PRO A 46 -4.68 0.39 -17.61
N VAL A 47 -4.24 -0.56 -18.45
CA VAL A 47 -3.47 -0.27 -19.67
C VAL A 47 -4.39 0.13 -20.84
N THR A 48 -5.54 -0.53 -20.96
CA THR A 48 -6.42 -0.42 -22.13
C THR A 48 -7.54 0.60 -21.91
N ASN A 49 -8.04 0.73 -20.67
CA ASN A 49 -9.20 1.55 -20.35
C ASN A 49 -8.85 3.00 -20.01
N LYS A 50 -8.55 3.81 -21.04
CA LYS A 50 -8.30 5.26 -20.89
C LYS A 50 -9.47 6.07 -20.33
N ARG A 51 -10.70 5.51 -20.38
CA ARG A 51 -11.91 6.16 -19.84
C ARG A 51 -11.93 6.19 -18.31
N TYR A 52 -11.40 5.15 -17.67
CA TYR A 52 -11.39 4.99 -16.21
C TYR A 52 -10.01 5.26 -15.61
N TYR A 53 -8.94 5.04 -16.38
CA TYR A 53 -7.56 5.26 -15.94
C TYR A 53 -6.91 6.34 -16.80
N PRO A 54 -6.80 7.58 -16.30
CA PRO A 54 -6.09 8.63 -17.01
C PRO A 54 -4.61 8.26 -17.15
N GLN A 55 -3.94 8.81 -18.17
CA GLN A 55 -2.50 8.63 -18.29
C GLN A 55 -1.79 9.25 -17.09
N CYS A 56 -0.73 8.59 -16.61
CA CYS A 56 0.07 9.09 -15.50
C CYS A 56 0.74 10.41 -15.88
N GLN A 57 0.22 11.52 -15.35
CA GLN A 57 0.79 12.86 -15.57
C GLN A 57 2.23 12.95 -15.07
N PHE A 58 2.55 12.27 -13.96
CA PHE A 58 3.92 12.22 -13.43
C PHE A 58 4.91 11.61 -14.44
N LYS A 59 4.50 10.56 -15.16
CA LYS A 59 5.34 9.98 -16.22
C LYS A 59 5.50 10.91 -17.41
N GLN A 60 4.47 11.69 -17.74
CA GLN A 60 4.56 12.67 -18.83
C GLN A 60 5.47 13.85 -18.48
N THR A 61 5.47 14.31 -17.23
CA THR A 61 6.28 15.45 -16.80
C THR A 61 7.72 15.08 -16.46
N THR A 62 7.95 13.92 -15.83
CA THR A 62 9.28 13.52 -15.34
C THR A 62 9.93 12.41 -16.16
N GLY A 63 9.17 11.70 -17.02
CA GLY A 63 9.63 10.48 -17.69
C GLY A 63 9.78 9.27 -16.76
N LEU A 64 9.52 9.43 -15.45
CA LEU A 64 9.69 8.40 -14.43
C LEU A 64 8.38 7.65 -14.15
N ASP A 65 8.54 6.37 -13.85
CA ASP A 65 7.46 5.44 -13.63
C ASP A 65 7.05 5.46 -12.15
N CYS A 66 5.87 6.03 -11.85
CA CYS A 66 5.36 6.24 -10.48
C CYS A 66 5.07 4.91 -9.73
N PRO A 67 5.45 4.74 -8.44
CA PRO A 67 5.24 3.49 -7.71
C PRO A 67 3.75 3.10 -7.61
N GLY A 68 2.85 4.08 -7.45
CA GLY A 68 1.40 3.84 -7.43
C GLY A 68 0.87 3.25 -8.74
N CYS A 69 1.35 3.73 -9.88
CA CYS A 69 0.99 3.30 -11.22
C CYS A 69 1.46 1.86 -11.49
N GLY A 70 2.67 1.53 -10.99
CA GLY A 70 3.22 0.17 -11.03
C GLY A 70 2.44 -0.79 -10.12
N GLY A 71 2.10 -0.36 -8.91
CA GLY A 71 1.27 -1.11 -7.97
C GLY A 71 -0.11 -1.42 -8.55
N LEU A 72 -0.76 -0.45 -9.19
CA LEU A 72 -2.07 -0.65 -9.83
C LEU A 72 -2.04 -1.75 -10.91
N ARG A 73 -1.01 -1.77 -11.75
CA ARG A 73 -0.81 -2.83 -12.78
C ARG A 73 -0.44 -4.17 -12.15
N ALA A 74 0.37 -4.16 -11.09
CA ALA A 74 0.71 -5.37 -10.34
C ALA A 74 -0.53 -5.99 -9.68
N THR A 75 -1.42 -5.16 -9.10
CA THR A 75 -2.71 -5.60 -8.55
C THR A 75 -3.56 -6.25 -9.63
N HIS A 76 -3.71 -5.62 -10.81
CA HIS A 76 -4.44 -6.19 -11.94
C HIS A 76 -3.85 -7.55 -12.38
N ALA A 77 -2.53 -7.64 -12.49
CA ALA A 77 -1.87 -8.88 -12.88
C ALA A 77 -2.08 -10.00 -11.85
N ILE A 78 -1.99 -9.69 -10.54
CA ILE A 78 -2.26 -10.65 -9.46
C ILE A 78 -3.71 -11.12 -9.46
N THR A 79 -4.68 -10.22 -9.62
CA THR A 79 -6.11 -10.59 -9.63
C THR A 79 -6.46 -11.46 -10.82
N ASN A 80 -5.71 -11.38 -11.93
CA ASN A 80 -5.84 -12.24 -13.10
C ASN A 80 -4.92 -13.48 -13.05
N GLY A 81 -4.24 -13.76 -11.93
CA GLY A 81 -3.37 -14.94 -11.77
C GLY A 81 -1.99 -14.84 -12.42
N ARG A 82 -1.61 -13.68 -12.98
CA ARG A 82 -0.35 -13.44 -13.69
C ARG A 82 0.75 -12.95 -12.73
N ILE A 83 1.15 -13.82 -11.80
CA ILE A 83 2.09 -13.47 -10.70
C ILE A 83 3.47 -13.01 -11.23
N MET A 84 4.00 -13.68 -12.27
CA MET A 84 5.29 -13.28 -12.85
C MET A 84 5.25 -11.91 -13.50
N GLU A 85 4.12 -11.56 -14.11
CA GLU A 85 3.94 -10.23 -14.70
C GLU A 85 3.81 -9.16 -13.61
N ALA A 86 3.11 -9.45 -12.51
CA ALA A 86 3.04 -8.57 -11.35
C ALA A 86 4.42 -8.30 -10.73
N PHE A 87 5.29 -9.31 -10.69
CA PHE A 87 6.67 -9.15 -10.21
C PHE A 87 7.48 -8.22 -11.12
N ARG A 88 7.28 -8.28 -12.43
CA ARG A 88 7.89 -7.34 -13.39
C ARG A 88 7.35 -5.92 -13.20
N PHE A 89 6.07 -5.76 -12.85
CA PHE A 89 5.46 -4.45 -12.64
C PHE A 89 5.91 -3.78 -11.33
N HIS A 90 5.93 -4.52 -10.22
CA HIS A 90 6.36 -3.99 -8.94
C HIS A 90 6.80 -5.12 -7.98
N PRO A 91 8.08 -5.52 -7.97
CA PRO A 91 8.54 -6.63 -7.14
C PRO A 91 8.32 -6.35 -5.64
N GLY A 92 8.52 -5.11 -5.19
CA GLY A 92 8.27 -4.71 -3.81
C GLY A 92 6.80 -4.80 -3.38
N PHE A 93 5.85 -4.84 -4.33
CA PHE A 93 4.44 -5.05 -4.03
C PHE A 93 4.15 -6.54 -3.85
N VAL A 94 4.69 -7.37 -4.74
CA VAL A 94 4.54 -8.83 -4.63
C VAL A 94 5.19 -9.35 -3.35
N LEU A 95 6.36 -8.81 -2.98
CA LEU A 95 7.05 -9.19 -1.74
C LEU A 95 6.35 -8.69 -0.46
N SER A 96 5.59 -7.60 -0.53
CA SER A 96 4.85 -7.11 0.65
C SER A 96 3.56 -7.88 0.91
N LEU A 97 2.95 -8.49 -0.11
CA LEU A 97 1.73 -9.29 0.01
C LEU A 97 1.79 -10.40 1.07
N PRO A 98 2.81 -11.28 1.13
CA PRO A 98 2.86 -12.33 2.16
C PRO A 98 2.97 -11.74 3.57
N ILE A 99 3.69 -10.63 3.74
CA ILE A 99 3.81 -9.93 5.02
C ILE A 99 2.45 -9.36 5.46
N LEU A 100 1.76 -8.67 4.54
CA LEU A 100 0.41 -8.15 4.77
C LEU A 100 -0.60 -9.27 5.07
N GLY A 101 -0.53 -10.38 4.34
CA GLY A 101 -1.37 -11.56 4.57
C GLY A 101 -1.14 -12.18 5.95
N TYR A 102 0.12 -12.34 6.35
CA TYR A 102 0.47 -12.86 7.68
C TYR A 102 -0.06 -11.96 8.81
N LEU A 103 0.14 -10.63 8.69
CA LEU A 103 -0.38 -9.68 9.67
C LEU A 103 -1.91 -9.70 9.73
N PHE A 104 -2.58 -9.85 8.59
CA PHE A 104 -4.03 -9.97 8.51
C PHE A 104 -4.53 -11.26 9.20
N VAL A 105 -3.85 -12.38 9.02
CA VAL A 105 -4.17 -13.64 9.71
C VAL A 105 -4.00 -13.50 11.22
N LEU A 106 -2.88 -12.96 11.70
CA LEU A 106 -2.68 -12.72 13.13
C LEU A 106 -3.77 -11.80 13.71
N TRP A 107 -4.09 -10.73 12.98
CA TRP A 107 -5.12 -9.79 13.38
C TRP A 107 -6.51 -10.42 13.46
N THR A 108 -6.89 -11.27 12.49
CA THR A 108 -8.18 -11.98 12.50
C THR A 108 -8.25 -13.05 13.59
N LEU A 109 -7.14 -13.74 13.88
CA LEU A 109 -7.06 -14.69 14.99
C LEU A 109 -7.22 -13.99 16.34
N GLU A 110 -6.58 -12.83 16.52
CA GLU A 110 -6.70 -12.04 17.75
C GLU A 110 -8.11 -11.46 17.92
N TRP A 111 -8.72 -10.99 16.83
CA TRP A 111 -10.11 -10.56 16.84
C TRP A 111 -11.06 -11.69 17.25
N ARG A 112 -10.85 -12.92 16.73
CA ARG A 112 -11.63 -14.10 17.16
C ARG A 112 -11.43 -14.45 18.63
N ARG A 113 -10.23 -14.24 19.20
CA ARG A 113 -9.94 -14.52 20.61
C ARG A 113 -10.55 -13.50 21.56
N ILE A 114 -10.37 -12.20 21.30
CA ILE A 114 -10.78 -11.12 22.21
C ILE A 114 -12.27 -10.77 22.02
N GLY A 115 -12.84 -11.05 20.84
CA GLY A 115 -14.20 -10.63 20.48
C GLY A 115 -14.35 -9.12 20.26
N GLN A 116 -13.27 -8.37 20.43
CA GLN A 116 -13.17 -6.95 20.11
C GLN A 116 -12.14 -6.76 19.00
N MET A 117 -12.42 -5.84 18.09
CA MET A 117 -11.51 -5.58 16.98
C MET A 117 -10.24 -4.88 17.50
N PRO A 118 -9.07 -5.53 17.46
CA PRO A 118 -7.85 -4.90 17.94
C PRO A 118 -7.51 -3.77 16.97
N ALA A 119 -7.40 -2.53 17.46
CA ALA A 119 -7.02 -1.39 16.64
C ALA A 119 -5.49 -1.42 16.44
N PRO A 120 -4.96 -1.92 15.30
CA PRO A 120 -3.53 -2.17 15.16
C PRO A 120 -2.74 -0.85 15.10
N LEU A 121 -3.39 0.21 14.61
CA LEU A 121 -2.81 1.54 14.39
C LEU A 121 -2.68 2.37 15.67
N ALA A 122 -3.26 1.93 16.80
CA ALA A 122 -3.20 2.66 18.05
C ALA A 122 -1.88 2.45 18.82
N GLN A 123 -1.17 1.34 18.53
CA GLN A 123 0.09 1.00 19.19
C GLN A 123 1.26 1.21 18.21
N PRO A 124 2.20 2.13 18.50
CA PRO A 124 3.32 2.43 17.61
C PRO A 124 4.23 1.23 17.33
N GLU A 125 4.26 0.24 18.23
CA GLU A 125 5.05 -0.98 18.09
C GLU A 125 4.53 -1.91 16.98
N CYS A 126 3.21 -1.93 16.76
CA CYS A 126 2.55 -2.68 15.68
C CYS A 126 2.70 -2.02 14.29
N ASN A 127 3.17 -0.77 14.23
CA ASN A 127 3.36 -0.04 12.97
C ASN A 127 4.71 -0.35 12.29
N ARG A 128 5.68 -0.94 12.99
CA ARG A 128 6.99 -1.33 12.43
C ARG A 128 6.91 -2.12 11.12
N PRO A 129 6.14 -3.22 11.01
CA PRO A 129 6.06 -3.95 9.76
C PRO A 129 5.37 -3.16 8.65
N LEU A 130 4.43 -2.27 8.98
CA LEU A 130 3.77 -1.39 8.01
C LEU A 130 4.76 -0.36 7.42
N ILE A 131 5.64 0.18 8.27
CA ILE A 131 6.73 1.08 7.86
C ILE A 131 7.69 0.33 6.95
N VAL A 132 8.07 -0.91 7.29
CA VAL A 132 8.94 -1.74 6.45
C VAL A 132 8.30 -1.98 5.08
N VAL A 133 7.01 -2.32 5.03
CA VAL A 133 6.26 -2.48 3.78
C VAL A 133 6.25 -1.18 2.98
N ALA A 134 5.98 -0.04 3.61
CA ALA A 134 5.95 1.26 2.93
C ALA A 134 7.33 1.64 2.38
N VAL A 135 8.39 1.45 3.18
CA VAL A 135 9.78 1.68 2.78
C VAL A 135 10.13 0.77 1.62
N LEU A 136 9.85 -0.53 1.69
CA LEU A 136 10.09 -1.47 0.59
C LEU A 136 9.34 -1.05 -0.68
N PHE A 137 8.06 -0.70 -0.57
CA PHE A 137 7.25 -0.28 -1.70
C PHE A 137 7.83 0.96 -2.38
N ILE A 138 8.17 2.00 -1.62
CA ILE A 138 8.73 3.25 -2.14
C ILE A 138 10.15 3.02 -2.68
N SER A 139 11.01 2.34 -1.95
CA SER A 139 12.40 2.11 -2.36
C SER A 139 12.50 1.27 -3.62
N PHE A 140 11.74 0.19 -3.78
CA PHE A 140 11.67 -0.55 -5.05
C PHE A 140 11.07 0.31 -6.19
N GLY A 141 10.12 1.18 -5.86
CA GLY A 141 9.59 2.20 -6.76
C GLY A 141 10.62 3.22 -7.25
N ILE A 142 11.62 3.54 -6.43
CA ILE A 142 12.74 4.42 -6.79
C ILE A 142 13.81 3.64 -7.55
N VAL A 143 14.20 2.45 -7.06
CA VAL A 143 15.24 1.60 -7.67
C VAL A 143 14.90 1.25 -9.12
N ARG A 144 13.62 0.98 -9.44
CA ARG A 144 13.20 0.71 -10.84
C ARG A 144 13.37 1.91 -11.78
N ASN A 145 13.48 3.12 -11.24
CA ASN A 145 13.67 4.35 -12.00
C ASN A 145 15.17 4.62 -12.27
N ILE A 146 16.09 3.81 -11.73
CA ILE A 146 17.53 3.95 -11.94
C ILE A 146 17.92 3.29 -13.27
N PRO A 147 18.58 4.00 -14.20
CA PRO A 147 18.92 3.50 -15.54
C PRO A 147 20.18 2.59 -15.58
N PHE A 148 20.43 1.81 -14.53
CA PHE A 148 21.52 0.82 -14.49
C PHE A 148 20.99 -0.57 -14.85
N LYS A 149 21.69 -1.32 -15.71
CA LYS A 149 21.40 -2.76 -15.91
C LYS A 149 21.72 -3.47 -14.58
N PRO A 150 20.84 -4.32 -14.01
CA PRO A 150 19.71 -5.01 -14.64
C PRO A 150 18.32 -4.34 -14.48
N PHE A 151 18.21 -3.19 -13.81
CA PHE A 151 16.93 -2.56 -13.45
C PHE A 151 16.14 -2.01 -14.65
N SER A 152 16.81 -1.80 -15.79
CA SER A 152 16.16 -1.45 -17.06
C SER A 152 15.15 -2.49 -17.55
N TYR A 153 15.24 -3.75 -17.10
CA TYR A 153 14.29 -4.82 -17.47
C TYR A 153 12.92 -4.70 -16.77
N LEU A 154 12.84 -3.92 -15.68
CA LEU A 154 11.61 -3.60 -14.97
C LEU A 154 10.87 -2.39 -15.56
N LYS A 155 11.45 -1.73 -16.58
CA LYS A 155 10.79 -0.61 -17.25
C LYS A 155 9.63 -1.17 -18.06
N ILE A 156 8.40 -0.77 -17.71
CA ILE A 156 7.23 -1.24 -18.44
C ILE A 156 7.29 -0.70 -19.87
N PRO A 157 7.26 -1.57 -20.90
CA PRO A 157 7.16 -1.12 -22.28
C PRO A 157 5.86 -0.35 -22.48
N PRO A 158 5.86 0.72 -23.30
CA PRO A 158 4.65 1.46 -23.60
C PRO A 158 3.59 0.53 -24.20
N ALA A 159 2.32 0.76 -23.84
CA ALA A 159 1.16 -0.06 -24.23
C ALA A 159 1.00 -0.30 -25.74
N THR A 160 1.68 0.51 -26.56
CA THR A 160 1.73 0.35 -28.01
C THR A 160 2.46 -0.93 -28.43
N GLN A 161 3.43 -1.43 -27.66
CA GLN A 161 4.26 -2.58 -28.04
C GLN A 161 3.61 -3.95 -27.77
N VAL A 162 2.53 -4.02 -26.97
CA VAL A 162 1.88 -5.31 -26.63
C VAL A 162 1.00 -5.81 -27.77
N LYS A 163 0.39 -4.90 -28.55
CA LYS A 163 -0.44 -5.28 -29.71
C LYS A 163 0.35 -5.92 -30.85
N ASP A 164 1.66 -5.70 -30.88
CA ASP A 164 2.52 -6.16 -31.97
C ASP A 164 3.13 -7.55 -31.70
N VAL A 165 3.11 -8.01 -30.44
CA VAL A 165 3.64 -9.33 -30.05
C VAL A 165 2.59 -10.44 -30.25
N ASP A 166 1.30 -10.15 -30.06
CA ASP A 166 0.21 -11.12 -30.30
C ASP A 166 -0.15 -11.26 -31.80
N LYS A 167 0.60 -10.62 -32.70
CA LYS A 167 0.36 -10.63 -34.15
C LYS A 167 1.41 -11.37 -34.97
N ASN A 168 2.38 -12.04 -34.36
CA ASN A 168 3.42 -12.78 -35.07
C ASN A 168 3.59 -14.20 -34.54
#